data_AF-A0A9D9P2J1-F1
#
_entry.id   AF-A0A9D9P2J1-F1
#
_cell.length_a   1.000
_cell.length_b   1.000
_cell.length_c   1.000
_cell.angle_alpha   90.00
_cell.angle_beta   90.00
_cell.angle_gamma   90.00
#
_symmetry.space_group_name_H-M   'P 1'
#
loop_
_entity.id
_entity.type
_entity.pdbx_description
1 polymer ?
#
loop_
_entity_poly.entity_id
_entity_poly.type
_entity_poly.pdbx_seq_one_letter_code
_entity_poly.pdbx_strand_id
1 'polypeptide(L)'
;MGMRTDGNESVFEFAILARLTWNLHSLNNEGTLGNVTEPRTVILWDGQRSDGISGEMMKHIHAYWSWLGASSADDYELCDGCRDFRPQRADLVSSKFNKNDKAESLNAALQCTLCDIHGFLRVQTPTIHRQSVVEFG
;
A
#
# COMPACT_ATOMS: atom_id res chain seq x y z
N MET A 1 0.53 0.32 -30.71
CA MET A 1 1.92 0.46 -30.26
C MET A 1 2.27 -0.86 -29.57
N GLY A 2 2.78 -1.84 -30.32
CA GLY A 2 3.02 -3.19 -29.81
C GLY A 2 4.36 -3.26 -29.12
N MET A 3 4.36 -3.59 -27.82
CA MET A 3 5.58 -3.95 -27.08
C MET A 3 5.96 -5.37 -27.49
N ARG A 4 7.00 -5.48 -28.34
CA ARG A 4 7.76 -6.72 -28.53
C ARG A 4 8.76 -6.81 -27.38
N THR A 5 8.69 -7.86 -26.58
CA THR A 5 9.72 -8.22 -25.59
C THR A 5 10.46 -9.46 -26.10
N ASP A 6 11.38 -9.25 -27.04
CA ASP A 6 12.39 -10.24 -27.41
C ASP A 6 13.59 -10.05 -26.47
N GLY A 7 13.77 -10.97 -25.52
CA GLY A 7 14.89 -10.97 -24.58
C GLY A 7 14.44 -10.91 -23.13
N ASN A 8 15.00 -11.79 -22.31
CA ASN A 8 14.79 -11.90 -20.87
C ASN A 8 15.38 -10.67 -20.13
N GLU A 9 14.86 -9.48 -20.42
CA GLU A 9 15.17 -8.27 -19.67
C GLU A 9 14.25 -8.23 -18.45
N SER A 10 14.80 -8.63 -17.31
CA SER A 10 14.11 -8.52 -16.03
C SER A 10 13.83 -7.04 -15.75
N VAL A 11 12.56 -6.65 -15.77
CA VAL A 11 12.12 -5.31 -15.37
C VAL A 11 12.24 -5.22 -13.85
N PHE A 12 13.16 -4.38 -13.37
CA PHE A 12 13.39 -4.18 -11.94
C PHE A 12 12.52 -3.08 -11.32
N GLU A 13 12.11 -2.10 -12.13
CA GLU A 13 11.31 -0.96 -11.69
C GLU A 13 10.48 -0.42 -12.86
N PHE A 14 9.28 0.08 -12.55
CA PHE A 14 8.48 0.86 -13.50
C PHE A 14 7.83 2.04 -12.77
N ALA A 15 7.71 3.17 -13.46
CA ALA A 15 7.07 4.37 -12.95
C ALA A 15 5.96 4.82 -13.89
N ILE A 16 4.82 5.25 -13.33
CA ILE A 16 3.66 5.72 -14.09
C ILE A 16 3.40 7.18 -13.75
N LEU A 17 3.45 8.03 -14.77
CA LEU A 17 2.99 9.41 -14.69
C LEU A 17 1.66 9.52 -15.45
N ALA A 18 0.58 9.87 -14.75
CA ALA A 18 -0.73 10.03 -15.34
C ALA A 18 -1.32 11.41 -15.04
N ARG A 19 -1.98 12.00 -16.04
CA ARG A 19 -2.85 13.16 -15.85
C ARG A 19 -4.29 12.67 -15.87
N LEU A 20 -4.99 12.92 -14.77
CA LEU A 20 -6.35 12.45 -14.55
C LEU A 20 -7.26 13.66 -14.32
N THR A 21 -8.51 13.53 -14.75
CA THR A 21 -9.55 14.56 -14.55
C THR A 21 -10.62 13.96 -13.67
N TRP A 22 -10.84 14.56 -12.50
CA TRP A 22 -11.86 14.13 -11.56
C TRP A 22 -13.02 15.10 -11.50
N ASN A 23 -14.20 14.55 -11.22
CA ASN A 23 -15.35 15.34 -10.84
C ASN A 23 -15.21 15.73 -9.36
N LEU A 24 -15.05 17.03 -9.09
CA LEU A 24 -14.93 17.57 -7.74
C LEU A 24 -16.14 17.24 -6.85
N HIS A 25 -17.35 17.09 -7.42
CA HIS A 25 -18.52 16.66 -6.66
C HIS A 25 -18.43 15.21 -6.17
N SER A 26 -17.54 14.41 -6.76
CA SER A 26 -17.28 13.02 -6.39
C SER A 26 -16.00 12.85 -5.57
N LEU A 27 -15.26 13.94 -5.32
CA LEU A 27 -14.11 13.91 -4.43
C LEU A 27 -14.62 13.79 -3.00
N ASN A 28 -14.64 12.55 -2.49
CA ASN A 28 -15.08 12.26 -1.14
C ASN A 28 -13.99 12.74 -0.17
N ASN A 29 -14.22 13.88 0.48
CA ASN A 29 -13.37 14.37 1.55
C ASN A 29 -13.58 13.47 2.78
N GLU A 30 -12.80 12.39 2.89
CA GLU A 30 -12.89 11.36 3.95
C GLU A 30 -12.59 11.86 5.39
N GLY A 31 -12.55 13.17 5.64
CA GLY A 31 -12.39 13.74 6.96
C GLY A 31 -13.51 14.70 7.32
N THR A 32 -14.48 14.23 8.11
CA THR A 32 -15.35 15.12 8.89
C THR A 32 -14.78 15.29 10.31
N LEU A 33 -14.20 16.45 10.59
CA LEU A 33 -14.00 16.89 11.97
C LEU A 33 -15.29 17.59 12.42
N GLY A 34 -16.26 16.80 12.89
CA GLY A 34 -17.60 17.30 13.20
C GLY A 34 -18.40 17.64 11.94
N ASN A 35 -18.77 18.90 11.75
CA ASN A 35 -19.66 19.37 10.68
C ASN A 35 -18.94 19.94 9.44
N VAL A 36 -17.61 19.78 9.37
CA VAL A 36 -16.77 20.31 8.30
C VAL A 36 -16.03 19.16 7.64
N THR A 37 -16.29 18.97 6.35
CA THR A 37 -15.44 18.18 5.47
C THR A 37 -14.22 19.02 5.12
N GLU A 38 -13.07 18.74 5.73
CA GLU A 38 -11.83 19.41 5.35
C GLU A 38 -11.20 18.62 4.19
N PRO A 39 -11.20 19.14 2.95
CA PRO A 39 -10.40 18.55 1.89
C PRO A 39 -8.93 18.58 2.31
N ARG A 40 -8.16 17.56 1.91
CA ARG A 40 -6.70 17.66 1.97
C ARG A 40 -6.26 18.74 0.99
N THR A 41 -6.10 19.95 1.49
CA THR A 41 -5.66 21.09 0.69
C THR A 41 -4.15 21.03 0.52
N VAL A 42 -3.70 21.14 -0.73
CA VAL A 42 -2.29 21.36 -1.07
C VAL A 42 -2.04 22.83 -1.30
N ILE A 43 -0.91 23.33 -0.80
CA ILE A 43 -0.45 24.70 -1.03
C ILE A 43 0.49 24.66 -2.22
N LEU A 44 0.10 25.35 -3.29
CA LEU A 44 0.91 25.52 -4.49
C LEU A 44 2.05 26.51 -4.23
N TRP A 45 3.06 26.51 -5.10
CA TRP A 45 4.25 27.35 -4.96
C TRP A 45 3.93 28.86 -4.89
N ASP A 46 2.80 29.26 -5.47
CA ASP A 46 2.29 30.64 -5.51
C ASP A 46 1.44 31.00 -4.27
N GLY A 47 1.29 30.07 -3.32
CA GLY A 47 0.47 30.22 -2.12
C GLY A 47 -1.01 29.92 -2.33
N GLN A 48 -1.45 29.55 -3.54
CA GLN A 48 -2.82 29.14 -3.79
C GLN A 48 -3.12 27.79 -3.15
N ARG A 49 -4.35 27.64 -2.68
CA ARG A 49 -4.87 26.41 -2.09
C ARG A 49 -5.66 25.65 -3.14
N SER A 50 -5.34 24.38 -3.34
CA SER A 50 -6.07 23.49 -4.25
C SER A 50 -6.41 22.19 -3.53
N ASP A 51 -7.49 21.54 -3.93
CA ASP A 51 -7.86 20.22 -3.41
C ASP A 51 -6.89 19.17 -3.96
N GLY A 52 -6.36 18.33 -3.07
CA GLY A 52 -5.42 17.26 -3.42
C GLY A 52 -5.90 15.91 -2.92
N ILE A 53 -5.57 14.87 -3.68
CA ILE A 53 -5.67 13.48 -3.23
C ILE A 53 -4.30 13.09 -2.68
N SER A 54 -4.25 12.55 -1.47
CA SER A 54 -2.98 12.07 -0.90
C SER A 54 -2.55 10.75 -1.53
N GLY A 55 -1.25 10.58 -1.74
CA GLY A 55 -0.65 9.30 -2.11
C GLY A 55 -1.02 8.15 -1.17
N GLU A 56 -1.21 8.41 0.13
CA GLU A 56 -1.66 7.38 1.09
C GLU A 56 -3.08 6.88 0.79
N MET A 57 -3.95 7.74 0.24
CA MET A 57 -5.30 7.35 -0.18
C MET A 57 -5.24 6.49 -1.44
N MET A 58 -4.41 6.86 -2.42
CA MET A 58 -4.18 6.02 -3.61
C MET A 58 -3.57 4.67 -3.23
N LYS A 59 -2.63 4.66 -2.27
CA LYS A 59 -2.03 3.45 -1.73
C LYS A 59 -3.06 2.56 -1.02
N HIS A 60 -4.01 3.15 -0.30
CA HIS A 60 -5.11 2.40 0.31
C HIS A 60 -6.00 1.74 -0.74
N ILE A 61 -6.40 2.47 -1.78
CA ILE A 61 -7.19 1.94 -2.90
C ILE A 61 -6.44 0.81 -3.61
N HIS A 62 -5.15 1.00 -3.92
CA HIS A 62 -4.33 -0.03 -4.53
C HIS A 62 -4.22 -1.28 -3.62
N ALA A 63 -4.04 -1.09 -2.32
CA ALA A 63 -3.97 -2.19 -1.36
C ALA A 63 -5.27 -2.97 -1.29
N TYR A 64 -6.42 -2.29 -1.36
CA TYR A 64 -7.73 -2.94 -1.37
C TYR A 64 -7.90 -3.83 -2.62
N TRP A 65 -7.60 -3.30 -3.80
CA TRP A 65 -7.70 -4.09 -5.04
C TRP A 65 -6.70 -5.24 -5.08
N SER A 66 -5.48 -5.03 -4.58
CA SER A 66 -4.47 -6.09 -4.44
C SER A 66 -4.94 -7.17 -3.47
N TRP A 67 -5.52 -6.79 -2.34
CA TRP A 67 -6.10 -7.72 -1.37
C TRP A 67 -7.29 -8.49 -1.95
N LEU A 68 -8.18 -7.82 -2.67
CA LEU A 68 -9.34 -8.47 -3.30
C LEU A 68 -8.89 -9.52 -4.33
N GLY A 69 -7.90 -9.18 -5.16
CA GLY A 69 -7.30 -10.12 -6.10
C GLY A 69 -6.63 -11.31 -5.39
N ALA A 70 -5.78 -11.03 -4.40
CA ALA A 70 -5.10 -12.07 -3.63
C ALA A 70 -6.05 -12.96 -2.80
N SER A 71 -7.18 -12.41 -2.34
CA SER A 71 -8.17 -13.18 -1.57
C SER A 71 -9.09 -14.02 -2.46
N SER A 72 -9.18 -13.68 -3.75
CA SER A 72 -10.02 -14.40 -4.72
C SER A 72 -9.28 -15.50 -5.48
N ALA A 73 -7.96 -15.56 -5.34
CA ALA A 73 -7.10 -16.53 -6.02
C ALA A 73 -6.38 -17.41 -4.99
N ASP A 74 -6.35 -18.73 -5.24
CA ASP A 74 -5.73 -19.69 -4.32
C ASP A 74 -4.19 -19.66 -4.34
N ASP A 75 -3.60 -18.95 -5.30
CA ASP A 75 -2.14 -18.92 -5.54
C ASP A 75 -1.38 -17.98 -4.59
N TYR A 76 -2.08 -17.11 -3.84
CA TYR A 76 -1.44 -16.09 -3.01
C TYR A 76 -1.60 -16.36 -1.52
N GLU A 77 -0.49 -16.45 -0.80
CA GLU A 77 -0.51 -16.55 0.65
C GLU A 77 -0.76 -15.18 1.30
N LEU A 78 -1.69 -15.17 2.26
CA LEU A 78 -2.00 -14.02 3.10
C LEU A 78 -1.84 -14.37 4.58
N CYS A 79 -1.17 -13.49 5.32
CA CYS A 79 -1.08 -13.56 6.77
C CYS A 79 -2.41 -13.20 7.44
N ASP A 80 -2.61 -13.59 8.70
CA ASP A 80 -3.91 -13.44 9.38
C ASP A 80 -4.42 -12.00 9.39
N GLY A 81 -3.53 -11.02 9.62
CA GLY A 81 -3.90 -9.60 9.56
C GLY A 81 -4.26 -9.13 8.15
N CYS A 82 -3.63 -9.69 7.12
CA CYS A 82 -3.93 -9.35 5.73
C CYS A 82 -5.20 -10.02 5.21
N ARG A 83 -5.62 -11.17 5.75
CA ARG A 83 -6.90 -11.81 5.39
C ARG A 83 -8.08 -10.91 5.71
N ASP A 84 -8.05 -10.27 6.88
CA ASP A 84 -9.11 -9.35 7.33
C ASP A 84 -8.89 -7.90 6.86
N PHE A 85 -7.96 -7.68 5.92
CA PHE A 85 -7.59 -6.35 5.41
C PHE A 85 -7.28 -5.33 6.54
N ARG A 86 -6.57 -5.77 7.58
CA ARG A 86 -6.20 -4.91 8.71
C ARG A 86 -4.92 -4.13 8.42
N PRO A 87 -4.85 -2.83 8.78
CA PRO A 87 -3.66 -2.01 8.53
C PRO A 87 -2.42 -2.48 9.30
N GLN A 88 -2.61 -3.20 10.41
CA GLN A 88 -1.52 -3.75 11.22
C GLN A 88 -0.77 -4.90 10.52
N ARG A 89 -1.34 -5.53 9.48
CA ARG A 89 -0.68 -6.57 8.66
C ARG A 89 0.04 -7.64 9.50
N ALA A 90 1.34 -7.87 9.24
CA ALA A 90 2.18 -8.82 9.95
C ALA A 90 2.43 -8.48 11.44
N ASP A 91 2.06 -7.29 11.93
CA ASP A 91 2.11 -6.98 13.36
C ASP A 91 1.05 -7.77 14.14
N LEU A 92 -0.11 -8.07 13.55
CA LEU A 92 -1.16 -8.88 14.20
C LEU A 92 -0.76 -10.35 14.36
N VAL A 93 0.19 -10.84 13.58
CA VAL A 93 0.61 -12.24 13.61
C VAL A 93 1.68 -12.40 14.69
N SER A 94 1.34 -12.95 15.85
CA SER A 94 2.31 -13.11 16.95
C SER A 94 2.96 -14.49 17.02
N SER A 95 2.34 -15.51 16.40
CA SER A 95 2.71 -16.92 16.60
C SER A 95 3.73 -17.48 15.62
N LYS A 96 3.98 -16.82 14.48
CA LYS A 96 4.86 -17.33 13.40
C LYS A 96 6.29 -16.76 13.38
N PHE A 97 6.64 -15.88 14.32
CA PHE A 97 7.92 -15.17 14.28
C PHE A 97 8.88 -15.59 15.39
N ASN A 98 10.12 -15.86 15.00
CA ASN A 98 11.20 -16.20 15.90
C ASN A 98 11.74 -14.91 16.56
N LYS A 99 11.51 -14.75 17.87
CA LYS A 99 11.94 -13.56 18.63
C LYS A 99 13.45 -13.31 18.58
N ASN A 100 14.25 -14.35 18.34
CA ASN A 100 15.71 -14.28 18.35
C ASN A 100 16.29 -14.11 16.94
N ASP A 101 15.51 -14.32 15.88
CA ASP A 101 15.95 -14.21 14.50
C ASP A 101 15.06 -13.24 13.70
N LYS A 102 15.60 -12.05 13.47
CA LYS A 102 14.93 -11.00 12.68
C LYS A 102 14.87 -11.35 11.19
N ALA A 103 15.88 -12.04 10.66
CA ALA A 103 15.96 -12.36 9.23
C ALA A 103 14.96 -13.45 8.87
N GLU A 104 14.88 -14.51 9.69
CA GLU A 104 13.86 -15.56 9.56
C GLU A 104 12.45 -14.96 9.67
N SER A 105 12.24 -14.09 10.66
CA SER A 105 10.94 -13.44 10.86
C SER A 105 10.57 -12.51 9.70
N LEU A 106 11.54 -11.81 9.11
CA LEU A 106 11.31 -11.02 7.92
C LEU A 106 10.89 -11.92 6.75
N ASN A 107 11.66 -12.97 6.44
CA ASN A 107 11.35 -13.91 5.36
C ASN A 107 9.98 -14.56 5.51
N ALA A 108 9.58 -14.89 6.74
CA ALA A 108 8.24 -15.40 7.03
C ALA A 108 7.14 -14.37 6.74
N ALA A 109 7.39 -13.08 7.02
CA ALA A 109 6.45 -12.01 6.70
C ALA A 109 6.36 -11.75 5.18
N LEU A 110 7.44 -11.99 4.43
CA LEU A 110 7.48 -11.82 2.96
C LEU A 110 6.74 -12.91 2.21
N GLN A 111 6.42 -14.05 2.84
CA GLN A 111 5.51 -15.02 2.22
C GLN A 111 4.11 -14.42 1.99
N CYS A 112 3.73 -13.40 2.77
CA CYS A 112 2.48 -12.68 2.54
C CYS A 112 2.64 -11.68 1.38
N THR A 113 1.92 -11.92 0.29
CA THR A 113 1.96 -11.08 -0.93
C THR A 113 1.66 -9.61 -0.63
N LEU A 114 0.68 -9.35 0.25
CA LEU A 114 0.30 -7.97 0.60
C LEU A 114 1.38 -7.26 1.45
N CYS A 115 2.07 -7.99 2.33
CA CYS A 115 3.20 -7.46 3.11
C CYS A 115 4.43 -7.21 2.23
N ASP A 116 4.63 -8.05 1.21
CA ASP A 116 5.74 -7.93 0.27
C ASP A 116 5.60 -6.67 -0.61
N ILE A 117 4.42 -6.47 -1.20
CA ILE A 117 4.14 -5.33 -2.10
C ILE A 117 4.02 -4.01 -1.33
N HIS A 118 3.17 -3.98 -0.31
CA HIS A 118 2.82 -2.73 0.37
C HIS A 118 3.67 -2.42 1.61
N GLY A 119 4.61 -3.31 1.97
CA GLY A 119 5.44 -3.19 3.16
C GLY A 119 4.69 -3.45 4.47
N PHE A 120 5.36 -3.28 5.60
CA PHE A 120 4.73 -3.33 6.92
C PHE A 120 5.69 -2.79 7.99
N LEU A 121 5.14 -2.44 9.14
CA LEU A 121 5.89 -2.15 10.35
C LEU A 121 5.38 -3.07 11.46
N ARG A 122 6.28 -3.89 12.00
CA ARG A 122 6.02 -4.70 13.19
C ARG A 122 6.70 -4.05 14.38
N VAL A 123 5.91 -3.64 15.37
CA VAL A 123 6.39 -2.99 16.60
C VAL A 123 6.66 -4.03 17.68
N GLN A 124 5.97 -5.17 17.63
CA GLN A 124 6.18 -6.30 18.53
C GLN A 124 7.56 -6.95 18.36
N THR A 125 8.01 -7.71 19.35
CA THR A 125 9.26 -8.51 19.25
C THR A 125 9.08 -9.68 18.28
N PRO A 126 9.98 -9.88 17.30
CA PRO A 126 11.09 -9.01 16.94
C PRO A 126 10.63 -7.80 16.11
N THR A 127 11.17 -6.61 16.43
CA THR A 127 10.88 -5.38 15.67
C THR A 127 11.52 -5.46 14.30
N ILE A 128 10.69 -5.50 13.27
CA ILE A 128 11.07 -5.58 11.86
C ILE A 128 10.22 -4.62 11.05
N HIS A 129 10.78 -4.07 9.98
CA HIS A 129 10.08 -3.18 9.07
C HIS A 129 10.49 -3.46 7.64
N ARG A 130 9.58 -3.22 6.71
CA ARG A 130 9.82 -3.25 5.28
C ARG A 130 9.10 -2.08 4.63
N GLN A 131 9.83 -1.34 3.80
CA GLN A 131 9.24 -0.28 2.98
C GLN A 131 8.35 -0.86 1.88
N SER A 132 7.36 -0.08 1.47
CA SER A 132 6.47 -0.43 0.37
C SER A 132 7.24 -0.38 -0.94
N VAL A 133 7.06 -1.37 -1.82
CA VAL A 133 7.63 -1.34 -3.18
C VAL A 133 6.79 -0.43 -4.08
N VAL A 134 5.51 -0.26 -3.75
CA VAL A 134 4.62 0.67 -4.44
C VAL A 134 4.58 2.00 -3.69
N GLU A 135 5.01 3.05 -4.35
CA GLU A 135 5.01 4.43 -3.85
C GLU A 135 4.07 5.31 -4.66
N PHE A 136 3.42 6.25 -3.98
CA PHE A 136 2.51 7.22 -4.57
C PHE A 136 2.92 8.62 -4.11
N GLY A 137 2.89 9.57 -5.05
CA GLY A 137 3.15 11.00 -4.79
C GLY A 137 2.01 11.74 -4.12
#